data_AF-A0A1M4VGG9-F1
#
_entry.id   AF-A0A1M4VGG9-F1
#
_cell.length_a   1.000
_cell.length_b   1.000
_cell.length_c   1.000
_cell.angle_alpha   90.00
_cell.angle_beta   90.00
_cell.angle_gamma   90.00
#
_symmetry.space_group_name_H-M   'P 1'
#
loop_
_entity.id
_entity.type
_entity.pdbx_description
1 polymer ?
#
loop_
_entity_poly.entity_id
_entity_poly.type
_entity_poly.pdbx_seq_one_letter_code
_entity_poly.pdbx_strand_id
1 'polypeptide(L)'
;MNKSYKFLVYLTTVTILLIGGCKKEAETPAPAPGISGLEAEYYVVVKETLLFKPAIENKVDSLVWHVNGKRVANAMEYNFQAPAEPGTYNLIVMAYNSGNVFQKVVRITTGRYLNFQTTTNAILTLEASKKFAGKNDLKWEVLSPPSELYRLTATNATSAMFATVDRGTYKLKVSSGDLADTLLITVRRPERLASAYIAKVFDYLPAPGQFVNELPKYVAGDTYETMVNKAGKELVGENANAITLGGWGGYVVLGFDHTIVNVAGRRDFRIHGNAFGAAANPRPNAPFGGSSEPGIVMVAYDKNKNGKPDEDEWYEIKGSGNFSAEKEPWYAIAVGKNNDVRTFRSYEMTYDRPATESPTGTPQNNISINNYIRWADNQGQQGYKVKNTFHAQSYYPAWLKDDKITYKGIRLARNGVEESGQGSYYVQYAYGYGYVDNYPNTHDNSGIDIEWAIDKNGNKVILPGIDFVKIYNGIDQENGWLGEASTEISRGEDLHLLGTKIETVKQ
;
A
#
# COMPACT_ATOMS: atom_id res chain seq x y z
N MET A 1 51.73 -70.34 39.12
CA MET A 1 52.18 -69.66 40.35
C MET A 1 51.01 -68.92 40.97
N ASN A 2 50.81 -69.11 42.28
CA ASN A 2 49.90 -68.41 43.21
C ASN A 2 48.39 -68.46 42.91
N LYS A 3 47.57 -69.29 43.60
CA LYS A 3 47.15 -69.23 45.03
C LYS A 3 46.69 -67.80 45.38
N SER A 4 45.45 -67.50 45.77
CA SER A 4 44.63 -67.96 46.91
C SER A 4 43.38 -67.02 46.90
N TYR A 5 42.16 -67.30 47.34
CA TYR A 5 41.71 -67.71 48.67
C TYR A 5 40.24 -68.15 48.60
N LYS A 6 39.91 -69.11 49.46
CA LYS A 6 38.58 -69.67 49.72
C LYS A 6 37.74 -68.70 50.57
N PHE A 7 36.42 -68.71 50.39
CA PHE A 7 35.51 -68.80 51.54
C PHE A 7 34.23 -69.55 51.15
N LEU A 8 33.85 -70.47 52.05
CA LEU A 8 32.75 -71.42 51.99
C LEU A 8 31.52 -70.82 52.69
N VAL A 9 30.36 -71.50 52.60
CA VAL A 9 29.10 -71.42 53.40
C VAL A 9 27.91 -70.92 52.56
N TYR A 10 26.76 -71.58 52.40
CA TYR A 10 26.20 -72.83 52.94
C TYR A 10 25.09 -73.35 51.97
N LEU A 11 24.84 -74.66 52.04
CA LEU A 11 23.57 -75.40 51.81
C LEU A 11 22.31 -74.53 51.56
N THR A 12 21.43 -74.82 50.58
CA THR A 12 20.60 -76.04 50.55
C THR A 12 20.08 -76.40 49.14
N THR A 13 20.17 -77.70 48.85
CA THR A 13 19.52 -78.51 47.81
C THR A 13 18.00 -78.33 47.70
N VAL A 14 17.47 -78.28 46.46
CA VAL A 14 16.42 -79.21 45.97
C VAL A 14 16.56 -79.37 44.45
N THR A 15 16.93 -80.57 44.02
CA THR A 15 16.80 -81.10 42.66
C THR A 15 15.32 -81.41 42.40
N ILE A 16 14.76 -81.11 41.22
CA ILE A 16 13.82 -82.01 40.51
C ILE A 16 13.44 -81.44 39.13
N LEU A 17 13.75 -82.28 38.14
CA LEU A 17 13.18 -82.51 36.80
C LEU A 17 12.80 -81.35 35.87
N LEU A 18 13.61 -81.29 34.81
CA LEU A 18 13.25 -80.81 33.47
C LEU A 18 11.97 -81.49 32.97
N ILE A 19 10.93 -80.68 32.73
CA ILE A 19 9.87 -80.99 31.78
C ILE A 19 9.97 -79.92 30.69
N GLY A 20 10.11 -80.36 29.43
CA GLY A 20 10.17 -79.49 28.27
C GLY A 20 8.90 -78.67 28.13
N GLY A 21 9.04 -77.36 28.24
CA GLY A 21 8.00 -76.39 27.90
C GLY A 21 8.49 -75.51 26.75
N CYS A 22 7.78 -75.53 25.63
CA CYS A 22 7.91 -74.52 24.58
C CYS A 22 7.79 -73.13 25.21
N LYS A 23 8.89 -72.36 25.20
CA LYS A 23 8.83 -70.94 25.52
C LYS A 23 8.13 -70.24 24.36
N LYS A 24 6.90 -69.79 24.59
CA LYS A 24 6.25 -68.77 23.77
C LYS A 24 7.06 -67.49 24.00
N GLU A 25 7.76 -67.01 22.98
CA GLU A 25 8.39 -65.68 23.02
C GLU A 25 7.29 -64.65 23.34
N ALA A 26 7.55 -63.81 24.34
CA ALA A 26 6.67 -62.70 24.65
C ALA A 26 6.85 -61.65 23.55
N GLU A 27 5.85 -61.49 22.68
CA GLU A 27 5.82 -60.42 21.69
C GLU A 27 5.97 -59.06 22.40
N THR A 28 6.99 -58.30 22.00
CA THR A 28 7.13 -56.89 22.41
C THR A 28 5.86 -56.11 22.04
N PRO A 29 5.25 -55.35 22.96
CA PRO A 29 4.03 -54.59 22.66
C PRO A 29 4.27 -53.63 21.49
N ALA A 30 3.36 -53.61 20.52
CA ALA A 30 3.46 -52.66 19.41
C ALA A 30 3.36 -51.22 19.93
N PRO A 31 4.15 -50.27 19.40
CA PRO A 31 4.03 -48.86 19.74
C PRO A 31 2.65 -48.33 19.33
N ALA A 32 2.08 -47.40 20.10
CA ALA A 32 0.77 -46.83 19.79
C ALA A 32 0.75 -46.19 18.39
N PRO A 33 -0.35 -46.33 17.63
CA PRO A 33 -0.45 -45.74 16.30
C PRO A 33 -0.52 -44.21 16.40
N GLY A 34 0.16 -43.50 15.50
CA GLY A 34 0.10 -42.04 15.37
C GLY A 34 -0.66 -41.62 14.10
N ILE A 35 -1.42 -40.52 14.18
CA ILE A 35 -2.18 -39.94 13.05
C ILE A 35 -1.73 -38.49 12.82
N SER A 36 -1.09 -38.23 11.69
CA SER A 36 -0.69 -36.90 11.22
C SER A 36 -1.27 -36.60 9.83
N GLY A 37 -0.97 -35.42 9.26
CA GLY A 37 -1.47 -35.01 7.94
C GLY A 37 -2.97 -34.65 7.86
N LEU A 38 -3.64 -34.53 9.00
CA LEU A 38 -5.01 -33.98 9.10
C LEU A 38 -4.99 -32.65 9.86
N GLU A 39 -5.66 -31.64 9.33
CA GLU A 39 -5.92 -30.36 9.99
C GLU A 39 -6.98 -30.50 11.08
N ALA A 40 -7.03 -29.54 12.00
CA ALA A 40 -8.06 -29.52 13.05
C ALA A 40 -9.45 -29.18 12.49
N GLU A 41 -9.52 -28.40 11.41
CA GLU A 41 -10.76 -27.93 10.81
C GLU A 41 -10.73 -27.99 9.28
N TYR A 42 -11.86 -28.35 8.67
CA TYR A 42 -12.07 -28.39 7.22
C TYR A 42 -13.40 -27.73 6.85
N TYR A 43 -13.48 -27.19 5.63
CA TYR A 43 -14.72 -26.68 5.06
C TYR A 43 -15.03 -27.36 3.71
N VAL A 44 -16.25 -27.84 3.50
CA VAL A 44 -16.64 -28.60 2.29
C VAL A 44 -17.88 -27.98 1.65
N VAL A 45 -17.90 -27.84 0.32
CA VAL A 45 -19.08 -27.30 -0.39
C VAL A 45 -20.21 -28.29 -0.20
N VAL A 46 -21.44 -27.82 0.04
CA VAL A 46 -22.61 -28.70 -0.02
C VAL A 46 -22.61 -29.52 -1.31
N LYS A 47 -22.90 -30.82 -1.22
CA LYS A 47 -22.87 -31.79 -2.34
C LYS A 47 -21.48 -32.14 -2.91
N GLU A 48 -20.38 -31.57 -2.43
CA GLU A 48 -19.03 -31.99 -2.83
C GLU A 48 -18.47 -33.08 -1.90
N THR A 49 -17.37 -33.69 -2.35
CA THR A 49 -16.62 -34.69 -1.59
C THR A 49 -15.29 -34.14 -1.10
N LEU A 50 -14.89 -34.50 0.11
CA LEU A 50 -13.55 -34.29 0.64
C LEU A 50 -12.90 -35.62 1.02
N LEU A 51 -11.73 -35.90 0.45
CA LEU A 51 -10.92 -37.07 0.78
C LEU A 51 -10.03 -36.78 1.99
N PHE A 52 -10.21 -37.56 3.05
CA PHE A 52 -9.33 -37.62 4.20
C PHE A 52 -8.33 -38.76 4.05
N LYS A 53 -7.05 -38.42 3.94
CA LYS A 53 -5.94 -39.38 3.84
C LYS A 53 -4.85 -39.05 4.86
N PRO A 54 -4.92 -39.59 6.08
CA PRO A 54 -3.96 -39.32 7.13
C PRO A 54 -2.62 -40.01 6.84
N ALA A 55 -1.54 -39.42 7.35
CA ALA A 55 -0.27 -40.11 7.49
C ALA A 55 -0.28 -40.94 8.78
N ILE A 56 0.14 -42.20 8.68
CA ILE A 56 0.21 -43.12 9.81
C ILE A 56 1.67 -43.31 10.20
N GLU A 57 1.99 -43.03 11.46
CA GLU A 57 3.38 -42.99 11.95
C GLU A 57 3.92 -44.37 12.33
N ASN A 58 3.07 -45.24 12.88
CA ASN A 58 3.41 -46.59 13.35
C ASN A 58 2.44 -47.64 12.78
N LYS A 59 2.72 -48.93 12.95
CA LYS A 59 1.82 -50.00 12.50
C LYS A 59 0.39 -49.80 13.02
N VAL A 60 -0.58 -49.82 12.11
CA VAL A 60 -2.01 -49.78 12.39
C VAL A 60 -2.68 -51.02 11.79
N ASP A 61 -3.52 -51.69 12.58
CA ASP A 61 -4.29 -52.85 12.14
C ASP A 61 -5.66 -52.43 11.56
N SER A 62 -6.24 -51.32 12.04
CA SER A 62 -7.45 -50.74 11.45
C SER A 62 -7.60 -49.24 11.71
N LEU A 63 -8.30 -48.55 10.80
CA LEU A 63 -8.58 -47.13 10.87
C LEU A 63 -10.09 -46.90 10.72
N VAL A 64 -10.76 -46.49 11.79
CA VAL A 64 -12.22 -46.39 11.85
C VAL A 64 -12.67 -44.94 11.95
N TRP A 65 -13.59 -44.56 11.07
CA TRP A 65 -14.07 -43.19 10.92
C TRP A 65 -15.47 -43.04 11.51
N HIS A 66 -15.69 -41.97 12.26
CA HIS A 66 -16.99 -41.60 12.83
C HIS A 66 -17.35 -40.16 12.48
N VAL A 67 -18.57 -39.94 12.00
CA VAL A 67 -19.11 -38.58 11.78
C VAL A 67 -20.29 -38.41 12.72
N ASN A 68 -20.25 -37.36 13.55
CA ASN A 68 -21.26 -37.08 14.58
C ASN A 68 -21.59 -38.30 15.45
N GLY A 69 -20.55 -39.05 15.84
CA GLY A 69 -20.66 -40.26 16.68
C GLY A 69 -21.11 -41.53 15.94
N LYS A 70 -21.49 -41.45 14.66
CA LYS A 70 -21.87 -42.63 13.87
C LYS A 70 -20.68 -43.15 13.07
N ARG A 71 -20.39 -44.45 13.16
CA ARG A 71 -19.37 -45.10 12.33
C ARG A 71 -19.74 -45.01 10.85
N VAL A 72 -18.84 -44.48 10.03
CA VAL A 72 -19.06 -44.25 8.59
C VAL A 72 -18.12 -45.06 7.69
N ALA A 73 -16.93 -45.45 8.18
CA ALA A 73 -15.99 -46.25 7.40
C ALA A 73 -15.00 -47.02 8.28
N ASN A 74 -14.37 -48.04 7.71
CA ASN A 74 -13.17 -48.71 8.23
C ASN A 74 -12.21 -48.94 7.05
N ALA A 75 -11.32 -47.99 6.82
CA ALA A 75 -10.46 -47.91 5.66
C ALA A 75 -9.32 -46.92 5.91
N MET A 76 -8.22 -47.02 5.17
CA MET A 76 -7.06 -46.12 5.34
C MET A 76 -7.35 -44.66 4.95
N GLU A 77 -8.41 -44.44 4.19
CA GLU A 77 -8.87 -43.12 3.76
C GLU A 77 -10.40 -43.05 3.81
N TYR A 78 -10.96 -41.83 3.88
CA TYR A 78 -12.40 -41.61 3.96
C TYR A 78 -12.84 -40.44 3.10
N ASN A 79 -13.84 -40.70 2.24
CA ASN A 79 -14.51 -39.66 1.45
C ASN A 79 -15.73 -39.16 2.22
N PHE A 80 -15.63 -37.94 2.75
CA PHE A 80 -16.76 -37.25 3.33
C PHE A 80 -17.59 -36.60 2.23
N GLN A 81 -18.85 -37.01 2.09
CA GLN A 81 -19.82 -36.39 1.20
C GLN A 81 -20.59 -35.31 1.95
N ALA A 82 -20.42 -34.05 1.58
CA ALA A 82 -21.13 -32.95 2.20
C ALA A 82 -22.63 -32.99 1.84
N PRO A 83 -23.54 -32.85 2.84
CA PRO A 83 -24.98 -32.80 2.58
C PRO A 83 -25.41 -31.59 1.74
N ALA A 84 -26.65 -31.60 1.26
CA ALA A 84 -27.21 -30.52 0.45
C ALA A 84 -27.42 -29.21 1.25
N GLU A 85 -27.60 -29.33 2.57
CA GLU A 85 -27.74 -28.18 3.46
C GLU A 85 -26.46 -27.94 4.27
N PRO A 86 -26.11 -26.66 4.52
CA PRO A 86 -24.98 -26.31 5.40
C PRO A 86 -25.11 -26.89 6.80
N GLY A 87 -23.97 -27.22 7.43
CA GLY A 87 -23.94 -27.81 8.76
C GLY A 87 -22.54 -27.88 9.35
N THR A 88 -22.42 -28.31 10.61
CA THR A 88 -21.14 -28.65 11.23
C THR A 88 -21.16 -30.13 11.64
N TYR A 89 -20.04 -30.80 11.42
CA TYR A 89 -19.85 -32.23 11.66
C TYR A 89 -18.55 -32.44 12.43
N ASN A 90 -18.59 -33.36 13.40
CA ASN A 90 -17.41 -33.82 14.12
C ASN A 90 -16.96 -35.14 13.51
N LEU A 91 -15.83 -35.12 12.82
CA LEU A 91 -15.16 -36.31 12.30
C LEU A 91 -14.15 -36.79 13.35
N ILE A 92 -14.24 -38.07 13.73
CA ILE A 92 -13.26 -38.73 14.60
C ILE A 92 -12.67 -39.89 13.81
N VAL A 93 -11.35 -39.90 13.67
CA VAL A 93 -10.61 -41.05 13.15
C VAL A 93 -9.91 -41.75 14.31
N MET A 94 -10.15 -43.06 14.43
CA MET A 94 -9.56 -43.91 15.45
C MET A 94 -8.65 -44.95 14.80
N ALA A 95 -7.39 -44.98 15.22
CA ALA A 95 -6.39 -45.96 14.80
C ALA A 95 -6.20 -47.03 15.88
N TYR A 96 -6.20 -48.29 15.47
CA TYR A 96 -6.07 -49.44 16.37
C TYR A 96 -4.84 -50.25 16.00
N ASN A 97 -4.11 -50.74 16.99
CA ASN A 97 -3.21 -51.89 16.83
C ASN A 97 -3.28 -52.79 18.07
N SER A 98 -2.48 -53.86 18.09
CA SER A 98 -2.41 -54.83 19.19
C SER A 98 -2.20 -54.15 20.57
N GLY A 99 -3.31 -53.84 21.25
CA GLY A 99 -3.35 -53.26 22.58
C GLY A 99 -3.50 -51.74 22.68
N ASN A 100 -3.48 -50.98 21.58
CA ASN A 100 -3.58 -49.51 21.63
C ASN A 100 -4.69 -48.94 20.75
N VAL A 101 -5.23 -47.78 21.19
CA VAL A 101 -6.14 -46.94 20.42
C VAL A 101 -5.64 -45.51 20.46
N PHE A 102 -5.57 -44.86 19.30
CA PHE A 102 -5.31 -43.43 19.18
C PHE A 102 -6.44 -42.76 18.41
N GLN A 103 -6.83 -41.56 18.81
CA GLN A 103 -7.91 -40.82 18.15
C GLN A 103 -7.47 -39.42 17.73
N LYS A 104 -7.98 -38.95 16.60
CA LYS A 104 -7.90 -37.55 16.18
C LYS A 104 -9.29 -37.02 15.84
N VAL A 105 -9.58 -35.83 16.36
CA VAL A 105 -10.85 -35.13 16.14
C VAL A 105 -10.63 -34.02 15.11
N VAL A 106 -11.56 -33.90 14.18
CA VAL A 106 -11.56 -32.94 13.09
C VAL A 106 -12.95 -32.33 12.99
N ARG A 107 -13.04 -31.00 12.94
CA ARG A 107 -14.30 -30.31 12.70
C ARG A 107 -14.48 -30.07 11.20
N ILE A 108 -15.63 -30.45 10.64
CA ILE A 108 -15.99 -30.17 9.25
C ILE A 108 -17.18 -29.22 9.25
N THR A 109 -17.07 -28.09 8.58
CA THR A 109 -18.23 -27.21 8.33
C THR A 109 -18.59 -27.29 6.85
N THR A 110 -19.85 -27.52 6.52
CA THR A 110 -20.34 -27.46 5.15
C THR A 110 -21.10 -26.17 4.89
N GLY A 111 -21.03 -25.67 3.66
CA GLY A 111 -21.89 -24.57 3.24
C GLY A 111 -21.88 -24.34 1.74
N ARG A 112 -22.66 -23.34 1.31
CA ARG A 112 -22.83 -23.01 -0.11
C ARG A 112 -21.67 -22.09 -0.52
N TYR A 113 -20.77 -22.54 -1.37
CA TYR A 113 -19.66 -21.73 -1.85
C TYR A 113 -20.12 -20.68 -2.85
N LEU A 114 -19.61 -19.46 -2.70
CA LEU A 114 -19.30 -18.61 -3.85
C LEU A 114 -17.77 -18.63 -3.98
N ASN A 115 -17.26 -19.35 -4.98
CA ASN A 115 -15.83 -19.36 -5.28
C ASN A 115 -15.56 -18.21 -6.24
N PHE A 116 -14.83 -17.20 -5.77
CA PHE A 116 -14.36 -16.12 -6.62
C PHE A 116 -12.94 -16.42 -7.08
N GLN A 117 -12.62 -16.02 -8.30
CA GLN A 117 -11.27 -16.04 -8.82
C GLN A 117 -10.89 -14.61 -9.19
N THR A 118 -9.65 -14.25 -8.86
CA THR A 118 -9.04 -12.98 -9.25
C THR A 118 -7.53 -13.15 -9.39
N THR A 119 -6.85 -12.10 -9.78
CA THR A 119 -5.39 -12.03 -9.84
C THR A 119 -4.85 -11.11 -8.75
N THR A 120 -3.55 -11.22 -8.45
CA THR A 120 -2.87 -10.23 -7.59
C THR A 120 -2.98 -8.82 -8.20
N ASN A 121 -3.00 -7.80 -7.33
CA ASN A 121 -3.08 -6.38 -7.71
C ASN A 121 -4.30 -6.03 -8.58
N ALA A 122 -5.42 -6.74 -8.40
CA ALA A 122 -6.69 -6.43 -9.03
C ALA A 122 -7.80 -6.29 -7.98
N ILE A 123 -8.70 -5.32 -8.18
CA ILE A 123 -9.85 -5.10 -7.31
C ILE A 123 -10.97 -6.08 -7.70
N LEU A 124 -11.36 -6.93 -6.75
CA LEU A 124 -12.52 -7.82 -6.85
C LEU A 124 -13.69 -7.24 -6.04
N THR A 125 -14.80 -6.94 -6.71
CA THR A 125 -16.07 -6.59 -6.05
C THR A 125 -16.79 -7.85 -5.60
N LEU A 126 -17.26 -7.84 -4.35
CA LEU A 126 -17.98 -8.91 -3.68
C LEU A 126 -19.37 -8.41 -3.30
N GLU A 127 -20.38 -9.23 -3.58
CA GLU A 127 -21.77 -8.98 -3.20
C GLU A 127 -22.22 -10.02 -2.17
N ALA A 128 -22.89 -9.55 -1.12
CA ALA A 128 -23.50 -10.41 -0.13
C ALA A 128 -24.63 -11.24 -0.76
N SER A 129 -24.80 -12.47 -0.28
CA SER A 129 -25.87 -13.32 -0.80
C SER A 129 -27.27 -12.77 -0.45
N LYS A 130 -28.30 -13.18 -1.21
CA LYS A 130 -29.69 -12.71 -1.04
C LYS A 130 -30.26 -12.89 0.37
N LYS A 131 -29.66 -13.75 1.21
CA LYS A 131 -30.10 -13.94 2.61
C LYS A 131 -29.86 -12.70 3.49
N PHE A 132 -28.97 -11.81 3.06
CA PHE A 132 -28.69 -10.54 3.70
C PHE A 132 -29.55 -9.39 3.16
N ALA A 133 -30.53 -9.66 2.30
CA ALA A 133 -31.41 -8.63 1.77
C ALA A 133 -32.11 -7.85 2.90
N GLY A 134 -32.06 -6.51 2.81
CA GLY A 134 -32.63 -5.60 3.82
C GLY A 134 -31.79 -5.42 5.09
N LYS A 135 -30.62 -6.05 5.20
CA LYS A 135 -29.67 -5.81 6.29
C LYS A 135 -28.79 -4.61 5.97
N ASN A 136 -28.49 -3.80 6.99
CA ASN A 136 -27.67 -2.60 6.91
C ASN A 136 -26.41 -2.66 7.78
N ASP A 137 -26.19 -3.77 8.48
CA ASP A 137 -25.17 -3.96 9.52
C ASP A 137 -24.17 -5.07 9.18
N LEU A 138 -23.95 -5.35 7.89
CA LEU A 138 -23.05 -6.41 7.48
C LEU A 138 -21.61 -6.13 7.91
N LYS A 139 -20.96 -7.17 8.42
CA LYS A 139 -19.54 -7.19 8.76
C LYS A 139 -18.80 -8.11 7.81
N TRP A 140 -17.77 -7.55 7.17
CA TRP A 140 -16.88 -8.23 6.25
C TRP A 140 -15.53 -8.44 6.93
N GLU A 141 -15.06 -9.70 6.97
CA GLU A 141 -13.86 -10.08 7.69
C GLU A 141 -13.04 -11.06 6.85
N VAL A 142 -11.71 -10.91 6.85
CA VAL A 142 -10.81 -11.96 6.33
C VAL A 142 -10.44 -12.86 7.50
N LEU A 143 -10.79 -14.14 7.42
CA LEU A 143 -10.59 -15.13 8.49
C LEU A 143 -9.21 -15.77 8.45
N SER A 144 -8.71 -16.04 7.25
CA SER A 144 -7.43 -16.70 7.03
C SER A 144 -6.82 -16.17 5.75
N PRO A 145 -5.96 -15.14 5.85
CA PRO A 145 -5.21 -14.65 4.72
C PRO A 145 -3.86 -15.37 4.61
N PRO A 146 -3.40 -15.73 3.39
CA PRO A 146 -2.04 -16.18 3.13
C PRO A 146 -0.95 -15.15 3.45
N SER A 147 -1.29 -13.87 3.50
CA SER A 147 -0.36 -12.75 3.75
C SER A 147 -1.07 -11.59 4.47
N GLU A 148 -0.31 -10.60 4.93
CA GLU A 148 -0.87 -9.32 5.42
C GLU A 148 -1.02 -8.27 4.32
N LEU A 149 -0.57 -8.55 3.09
CA LEU A 149 -0.58 -7.60 1.97
C LEU A 149 -1.91 -7.64 1.23
N TYR A 150 -2.99 -7.29 1.93
CA TYR A 150 -4.34 -7.24 1.36
C TYR A 150 -5.15 -6.06 1.91
N ARG A 151 -6.25 -5.78 1.20
CA ARG A 151 -7.29 -4.88 1.65
C ARG A 151 -8.66 -5.51 1.44
N LEU A 152 -9.51 -5.37 2.45
CA LEU A 152 -10.94 -5.60 2.37
C LEU A 152 -11.65 -4.33 2.79
N THR A 153 -12.41 -3.74 1.88
CA THR A 153 -13.11 -2.46 2.06
C THR A 153 -14.60 -2.68 1.88
N ALA A 154 -15.40 -2.45 2.92
CA ALA A 154 -16.85 -2.42 2.76
C ALA A 154 -17.26 -1.16 1.98
N THR A 155 -17.96 -1.32 0.87
CA THR A 155 -18.39 -0.21 0.00
C THR A 155 -19.77 0.30 0.36
N ASN A 156 -20.65 -0.59 0.80
CA ASN A 156 -21.97 -0.26 1.34
C ASN A 156 -22.43 -1.43 2.24
N ALA A 157 -23.72 -1.41 2.61
CA ALA A 157 -24.31 -2.44 3.46
C ALA A 157 -24.26 -3.86 2.86
N THR A 158 -24.17 -4.03 1.54
CA THR A 158 -24.26 -5.34 0.89
C THR A 158 -23.06 -5.70 0.03
N SER A 159 -22.12 -4.79 -0.18
CA SER A 159 -20.94 -5.05 -1.01
C SER A 159 -19.63 -4.67 -0.34
N ALA A 160 -18.57 -5.34 -0.77
CA ALA A 160 -17.20 -5.08 -0.38
C ALA A 160 -16.26 -5.20 -1.59
N MET A 161 -15.07 -4.60 -1.48
CA MET A 161 -13.99 -4.73 -2.45
C MET A 161 -12.79 -5.40 -1.79
N PHE A 162 -12.19 -6.36 -2.48
CA PHE A 162 -11.03 -7.11 -2.04
C PHE A 162 -9.88 -6.96 -3.03
N ALA A 163 -8.69 -6.67 -2.54
CA ALA A 163 -7.46 -6.62 -3.33
C ALA A 163 -6.28 -7.18 -2.52
N THR A 164 -5.30 -7.78 -3.18
CA THR A 164 -4.11 -8.32 -2.50
C THR A 164 -2.91 -8.42 -3.44
N VAL A 165 -1.71 -8.31 -2.86
CA VAL A 165 -0.42 -8.46 -3.54
C VAL A 165 -0.03 -9.94 -3.66
N ASP A 166 -0.38 -10.76 -2.67
CA ASP A 166 0.06 -12.15 -2.61
C ASP A 166 -1.02 -13.13 -3.10
N ARG A 167 -0.56 -14.11 -3.88
CA ARG A 167 -1.38 -15.25 -4.32
C ARG A 167 -1.81 -16.14 -3.16
N GLY A 168 -2.84 -16.94 -3.41
CA GLY A 168 -3.30 -17.99 -2.49
C GLY A 168 -4.80 -17.99 -2.34
N THR A 169 -5.29 -18.71 -1.34
CA THR A 169 -6.72 -18.80 -1.05
C THR A 169 -7.03 -17.97 0.17
N TYR A 170 -7.84 -16.93 0.00
CA TYR A 170 -8.32 -16.09 1.10
C TYR A 170 -9.71 -16.56 1.51
N LYS A 171 -9.90 -16.81 2.81
CA LYS A 171 -11.20 -17.16 3.39
C LYS A 171 -11.82 -15.92 4.01
N LEU A 172 -12.93 -15.45 3.46
CA LEU A 172 -13.67 -14.30 3.96
C LEU A 172 -14.97 -14.73 4.63
N LYS A 173 -15.45 -13.91 5.56
CA LYS A 173 -16.75 -14.05 6.20
C LYS A 173 -17.53 -12.76 6.00
N VAL A 174 -18.81 -12.91 5.67
CA VAL A 174 -19.79 -11.84 5.75
C VAL A 174 -20.86 -12.23 6.76
N SER A 175 -21.23 -11.34 7.67
CA SER A 175 -22.21 -11.66 8.72
C SER A 175 -23.08 -10.48 9.15
N SER A 176 -24.27 -10.77 9.68
CA SER A 176 -25.23 -9.82 10.25
C SER A 176 -26.13 -10.58 11.25
N GLY A 177 -26.03 -10.24 12.53
CA GLY A 177 -26.61 -11.04 13.63
C GLY A 177 -26.16 -12.51 13.57
N ASP A 178 -27.12 -13.43 13.57
CA ASP A 178 -26.87 -14.88 13.48
C ASP A 178 -26.61 -15.37 12.04
N LEU A 179 -26.78 -14.51 11.03
CA LEU A 179 -26.52 -14.86 9.63
C LEU A 179 -25.03 -14.73 9.33
N ALA A 180 -24.43 -15.77 8.74
CA ALA A 180 -23.04 -15.72 8.26
C ALA A 180 -22.88 -16.52 6.96
N ASP A 181 -22.17 -15.97 5.97
CA ASP A 181 -21.62 -16.70 4.82
C ASP A 181 -20.09 -16.71 4.89
N THR A 182 -19.49 -17.73 4.29
CA THR A 182 -18.06 -17.82 4.07
C THR A 182 -17.79 -17.84 2.58
N LEU A 183 -16.85 -17.00 2.13
CA LEU A 183 -16.44 -16.86 0.74
C LEU A 183 -15.01 -17.36 0.62
N LEU A 184 -14.69 -18.06 -0.47
CA LEU A 184 -13.31 -18.36 -0.83
C LEU A 184 -12.93 -17.58 -2.07
N ILE A 185 -11.79 -16.91 -1.99
CA ILE A 185 -11.20 -16.17 -3.10
C ILE A 185 -9.90 -16.86 -3.47
N THR A 186 -9.84 -17.47 -4.66
CA THR A 186 -8.61 -18.01 -5.21
C THR A 186 -7.89 -16.91 -5.99
N VAL A 187 -6.77 -16.44 -5.46
CA VAL A 187 -5.94 -15.40 -6.08
C VAL A 187 -4.80 -16.04 -6.84
N ARG A 188 -4.75 -15.79 -8.15
CA ARG A 188 -3.74 -16.32 -9.07
C ARG A 188 -2.76 -15.23 -9.50
N ARG A 189 -1.70 -15.64 -10.17
CA ARG A 189 -0.82 -14.71 -10.88
C ARG A 189 -1.55 -14.16 -12.12
N PRO A 190 -1.44 -12.86 -12.43
CA PRO A 190 -1.91 -12.31 -13.71
C PRO A 190 -1.11 -12.84 -14.90
N GLU A 191 -1.65 -12.72 -16.12
CA GLU A 191 -0.95 -13.15 -17.34
C GLU A 191 0.31 -12.33 -17.60
N ARG A 192 0.24 -11.02 -17.33
CA ARG A 192 1.38 -10.10 -17.36
C ARG A 192 1.84 -9.79 -15.94
N LEU A 193 3.14 -9.91 -15.68
CA LEU A 193 3.72 -9.47 -14.41
C LEU A 193 3.65 -7.95 -14.31
N ALA A 194 3.22 -7.46 -13.15
CA ALA A 194 3.20 -6.04 -12.83
C ALA A 194 4.63 -5.48 -12.73
N SER A 195 4.83 -4.28 -13.28
CA SER A 195 6.03 -3.47 -13.01
C SER A 195 5.82 -2.72 -11.69
N ALA A 196 6.84 -2.64 -10.84
CA ALA A 196 6.76 -1.81 -9.63
C ALA A 196 6.76 -0.29 -9.93
N TYR A 197 6.92 0.12 -11.18
CA TYR A 197 7.18 1.50 -11.55
C TYR A 197 6.04 2.12 -12.37
N ILE A 198 6.02 3.46 -12.45
CA ILE A 198 5.07 4.22 -13.27
C ILE A 198 5.01 3.62 -14.68
N ALA A 199 3.79 3.36 -15.14
CA ALA A 199 3.55 2.76 -16.45
C ALA A 199 3.17 3.80 -17.51
N LYS A 200 2.56 4.92 -17.10
CA LYS A 200 2.07 5.93 -18.03
C LYS A 200 1.96 7.31 -17.40
N VAL A 201 2.22 8.33 -18.21
CA VAL A 201 1.80 9.72 -17.96
C VAL A 201 0.55 9.98 -18.81
N PHE A 202 -0.53 10.36 -18.15
CA PHE A 202 -1.82 10.68 -18.78
C PHE A 202 -1.94 12.16 -19.09
N ASP A 203 -1.36 13.00 -18.25
CA ASP A 203 -1.46 14.44 -18.38
C ASP A 203 -0.27 15.14 -17.73
N TYR A 204 0.10 16.31 -18.25
CA TYR A 204 1.22 17.11 -17.73
C TYR A 204 1.04 18.57 -18.14
N LEU A 205 0.95 19.44 -17.14
CA LEU A 205 0.92 20.87 -17.34
C LEU A 205 1.59 21.58 -16.15
N PRO A 206 2.88 21.96 -16.27
CA PRO A 206 3.57 22.70 -15.23
C PRO A 206 3.06 24.14 -15.20
N ALA A 207 3.05 24.75 -14.01
CA ALA A 207 2.85 26.18 -13.86
C ALA A 207 4.16 26.90 -14.21
N PRO A 208 4.16 28.24 -14.35
CA PRO A 208 5.39 28.92 -14.69
C PRO A 208 6.51 28.72 -13.65
N GLY A 209 7.74 28.49 -14.12
CA GLY A 209 8.90 28.24 -13.26
C GLY A 209 10.23 28.13 -14.02
N GLN A 210 11.33 28.17 -13.29
CA GLN A 210 12.69 28.32 -13.82
C GLN A 210 13.21 27.10 -14.58
N PHE A 211 12.58 25.94 -14.44
CA PHE A 211 12.91 24.73 -15.20
C PHE A 211 11.89 24.39 -16.29
N VAL A 212 10.80 25.16 -16.38
CA VAL A 212 9.81 25.00 -17.45
C VAL A 212 10.49 25.24 -18.80
N ASN A 213 10.11 24.44 -19.79
CA ASN A 213 10.73 24.34 -21.12
C ASN A 213 12.12 23.67 -21.16
N GLU A 214 12.72 23.30 -20.02
CA GLU A 214 13.97 22.53 -19.97
C GLU A 214 13.76 21.10 -19.41
N LEU A 215 12.84 20.91 -18.46
CA LEU A 215 12.59 19.62 -17.79
C LEU A 215 11.09 19.23 -17.81
N PRO A 216 10.58 18.57 -18.87
CA PRO A 216 11.31 18.14 -20.06
C PRO A 216 11.49 19.27 -21.07
N LYS A 217 12.50 19.10 -21.95
CA LYS A 217 12.88 20.14 -22.91
C LYS A 217 11.82 20.38 -23.97
N TYR A 218 11.37 21.62 -24.08
CA TYR A 218 10.56 22.10 -25.19
C TYR A 218 11.42 22.37 -26.43
N VAL A 219 10.88 22.00 -27.59
CA VAL A 219 11.40 22.34 -28.91
C VAL A 219 10.30 23.06 -29.67
N ALA A 220 10.66 24.10 -30.42
CA ALA A 220 9.71 24.88 -31.20
C ALA A 220 8.84 23.96 -32.08
N GLY A 221 7.51 24.07 -31.90
CA GLY A 221 6.52 23.23 -32.57
C GLY A 221 5.99 22.05 -31.76
N ASP A 222 6.57 21.76 -30.58
CA ASP A 222 5.99 20.75 -29.68
C ASP A 222 4.57 21.15 -29.28
N THR A 223 3.68 20.16 -29.32
CA THR A 223 2.29 20.27 -28.89
C THR A 223 2.11 19.85 -27.44
N TYR A 224 0.94 20.09 -26.87
CA TYR A 224 0.55 19.56 -25.57
C TYR A 224 0.80 18.05 -25.45
N GLU A 225 0.27 17.27 -26.40
CA GLU A 225 0.45 15.82 -26.45
C GLU A 225 1.95 15.42 -26.55
N THR A 226 2.75 16.20 -27.28
CA THR A 226 4.20 15.96 -27.36
C THR A 226 4.87 16.15 -26.01
N MET A 227 4.48 17.19 -25.25
CA MET A 227 5.04 17.45 -23.92
C MET A 227 4.60 16.41 -22.89
N VAL A 228 3.34 15.95 -22.95
CA VAL A 228 2.87 14.80 -22.14
C VAL A 228 3.70 13.54 -22.45
N ASN A 229 3.93 13.25 -23.73
CA ASN A 229 4.75 12.10 -24.15
C ASN A 229 6.21 12.24 -23.73
N LYS A 230 6.78 13.45 -23.74
CA LYS A 230 8.13 13.70 -23.24
C LYS A 230 8.22 13.48 -21.72
N ALA A 231 7.27 14.00 -20.94
CA ALA A 231 7.19 13.69 -19.52
C ALA A 231 7.07 12.18 -19.28
N GLY A 232 6.30 11.47 -20.11
CA GLY A 232 6.23 10.01 -20.11
C GLY A 232 7.59 9.33 -20.32
N LYS A 233 8.41 9.81 -21.25
CA LYS A 233 9.76 9.28 -21.47
C LYS A 233 10.70 9.50 -20.29
N GLU A 234 10.51 10.58 -19.53
CA GLU A 234 11.32 10.85 -18.34
C GLU A 234 10.86 10.01 -17.14
N LEU A 235 9.57 9.72 -16.98
CA LEU A 235 9.02 9.15 -15.74
C LEU A 235 8.71 7.65 -15.77
N VAL A 236 8.48 7.06 -16.95
CA VAL A 236 8.00 5.67 -17.06
C VAL A 236 9.14 4.67 -16.85
N GLY A 237 8.91 3.69 -15.99
CA GLY A 237 9.85 2.60 -15.70
C GLY A 237 10.84 2.88 -14.57
N GLU A 238 11.77 1.95 -14.38
CA GLU A 238 12.77 1.99 -13.29
C GLU A 238 13.80 3.11 -13.44
N ASN A 239 14.23 3.35 -14.67
CA ASN A 239 15.22 4.35 -15.01
C ASN A 239 14.50 5.65 -15.40
N ALA A 240 14.13 6.43 -14.40
CA ALA A 240 13.46 7.71 -14.59
C ALA A 240 14.42 8.90 -14.39
N ASN A 241 14.16 9.98 -15.12
CA ASN A 241 14.75 11.30 -14.91
C ASN A 241 13.73 12.21 -14.21
N ALA A 242 14.15 13.44 -13.90
CA ALA A 242 13.28 14.42 -13.28
C ALA A 242 12.54 15.29 -14.31
N ILE A 243 11.31 15.66 -13.99
CA ILE A 243 10.59 16.78 -14.60
C ILE A 243 10.22 17.80 -13.52
N THR A 244 10.00 19.06 -13.92
CA THR A 244 9.51 20.11 -13.01
C THR A 244 8.00 20.24 -13.08
N LEU A 245 7.35 20.62 -11.99
CA LEU A 245 5.97 21.08 -12.01
C LEU A 245 5.87 22.62 -12.06
N GLY A 246 6.99 23.34 -11.99
CA GLY A 246 7.02 24.79 -11.89
C GLY A 246 6.40 25.29 -10.58
N GLY A 247 5.85 26.51 -10.59
CA GLY A 247 5.21 27.10 -9.41
C GLY A 247 3.90 26.42 -8.98
N TRP A 248 3.17 27.06 -8.06
CA TRP A 248 1.93 26.51 -7.50
C TRP A 248 0.91 26.08 -8.57
N GLY A 249 0.33 24.91 -8.37
CA GLY A 249 -0.76 24.35 -9.17
C GLY A 249 -0.32 23.53 -10.40
N GLY A 250 0.93 23.69 -10.86
CA GLY A 250 1.47 22.86 -11.94
C GLY A 250 1.49 21.39 -11.55
N TYR A 251 1.22 20.50 -12.52
CA TYR A 251 0.85 19.12 -12.19
C TYR A 251 1.26 18.07 -13.23
N VAL A 252 1.25 16.81 -12.80
CA VAL A 252 1.29 15.61 -13.64
C VAL A 252 0.19 14.63 -13.22
N VAL A 253 -0.26 13.80 -14.15
CA VAL A 253 -1.15 12.65 -13.89
C VAL A 253 -0.46 11.38 -14.37
N LEU A 254 -0.30 10.42 -13.46
CA LEU A 254 0.43 9.17 -13.60
C LEU A 254 -0.52 7.98 -13.46
N GLY A 255 -0.14 6.84 -14.02
CA GLY A 255 -0.76 5.57 -13.69
C GLY A 255 0.20 4.40 -13.67
N PHE A 256 -0.20 3.38 -12.92
CA PHE A 256 0.48 2.10 -12.78
C PHE A 256 -0.19 1.06 -13.68
N ASP A 257 0.53 -0.03 -13.99
CA ASP A 257 0.02 -1.09 -14.86
C ASP A 257 -0.79 -2.15 -14.12
N HIS A 258 -1.09 -1.88 -12.85
CA HIS A 258 -1.78 -2.70 -11.87
C HIS A 258 -2.33 -1.79 -10.74
N THR A 259 -3.22 -2.32 -9.90
CA THR A 259 -3.68 -1.61 -8.70
C THR A 259 -2.64 -1.73 -7.60
N ILE A 260 -2.13 -0.60 -7.10
CA ILE A 260 -1.36 -0.53 -5.86
C ILE A 260 -2.34 -0.78 -4.71
N VAL A 261 -2.15 -1.88 -4.00
CA VAL A 261 -3.05 -2.28 -2.91
C VAL A 261 -2.85 -1.36 -1.72
N ASN A 262 -3.94 -0.81 -1.18
CA ASN A 262 -3.90 -0.05 0.07
C ASN A 262 -3.71 -1.01 1.25
N VAL A 263 -2.50 -1.23 1.76
CA VAL A 263 -2.24 -2.18 2.85
C VAL A 263 -2.38 -1.48 4.19
N ALA A 264 -3.25 -2.02 5.06
CA ALA A 264 -3.55 -1.38 6.34
C ALA A 264 -2.28 -1.19 7.19
N GLY A 265 -2.04 0.05 7.60
CA GLY A 265 -0.93 0.41 8.49
C GLY A 265 0.43 0.48 7.81
N ARG A 266 0.51 0.58 6.47
CA ARG A 266 1.76 0.70 5.73
C ARG A 266 1.72 1.87 4.74
N ARG A 267 2.88 2.43 4.39
CA ARG A 267 3.00 3.23 3.17
C ARG A 267 2.98 2.28 1.97
N ASP A 268 2.24 2.64 0.93
CA ASP A 268 1.94 1.79 -0.21
C ASP A 268 2.77 2.13 -1.44
N PHE A 269 3.05 3.41 -1.63
CA PHE A 269 3.80 3.89 -2.79
C PHE A 269 4.70 5.07 -2.45
N ARG A 270 5.61 5.39 -3.35
CA ARG A 270 6.47 6.57 -3.28
C ARG A 270 6.62 7.18 -4.66
N ILE A 271 6.64 8.50 -4.75
CA ILE A 271 7.08 9.22 -5.94
C ILE A 271 8.29 10.05 -5.53
N HIS A 272 9.38 9.91 -6.26
CA HIS A 272 10.66 10.54 -5.97
C HIS A 272 10.62 12.01 -6.36
N GLY A 273 11.29 12.85 -5.57
CA GLY A 273 11.59 14.24 -5.89
C GLY A 273 13.09 14.52 -5.84
N ASN A 274 13.46 15.79 -5.68
CA ASN A 274 14.84 16.24 -5.50
C ASN A 274 15.15 16.69 -4.06
N ALA A 275 14.21 16.57 -3.14
CA ALA A 275 14.33 17.09 -1.78
C ALA A 275 15.59 16.67 -1.02
N PHE A 276 16.22 17.63 -0.33
CA PHE A 276 17.41 17.42 0.48
C PHE A 276 17.45 18.33 1.71
N GLY A 277 18.15 17.89 2.76
CA GLY A 277 18.36 18.69 3.97
C GLY A 277 19.47 19.72 3.80
N ALA A 278 19.30 20.90 4.40
CA ALA A 278 20.29 21.97 4.40
C ALA A 278 21.58 21.52 5.12
N ALA A 279 22.72 21.64 4.44
CA ALA A 279 24.02 21.26 5.01
C ALA A 279 24.50 22.21 6.12
N ALA A 280 24.05 23.47 6.11
CA ALA A 280 24.55 24.52 7.00
C ALA A 280 23.44 25.51 7.38
N ASN A 281 22.31 25.02 7.88
CA ASN A 281 21.24 25.88 8.36
C ASN A 281 21.76 26.76 9.53
N PRO A 282 21.76 28.11 9.41
CA PRO A 282 22.31 28.98 10.45
C PRO A 282 21.44 29.03 11.71
N ARG A 283 20.19 28.53 11.65
CA ARG A 283 19.31 28.42 12.82
C ARG A 283 19.73 27.24 13.71
N PRO A 284 20.04 27.49 15.01
CA PRO A 284 20.27 26.41 15.96
C PRO A 284 19.02 25.55 16.17
N ASN A 285 19.20 24.23 16.22
CA ASN A 285 18.13 23.24 16.47
C ASN A 285 16.93 23.39 15.52
N ALA A 286 17.19 23.74 14.26
CA ALA A 286 16.14 23.87 13.26
C ALA A 286 15.43 22.52 13.01
N PRO A 287 14.11 22.53 12.73
CA PRO A 287 13.44 21.39 12.14
C PRO A 287 14.10 20.92 10.84
N PHE A 288 13.77 19.71 10.39
CA PHE A 288 14.27 19.23 9.11
C PHE A 288 13.79 20.14 7.96
N GLY A 289 14.72 20.56 7.10
CA GLY A 289 14.46 21.46 5.98
C GLY A 289 15.72 21.69 5.14
N GLY A 290 15.52 22.18 3.91
CA GLY A 290 16.53 22.45 2.90
C GLY A 290 15.85 22.82 1.59
N SER A 291 15.78 21.85 0.66
CA SER A 291 14.82 21.87 -0.46
C SER A 291 13.71 20.89 -0.11
N SER A 292 12.58 21.42 0.35
CA SER A 292 11.35 20.67 0.61
C SER A 292 10.24 21.42 -0.10
N GLU A 293 9.81 20.91 -1.24
CA GLU A 293 8.91 21.56 -2.18
C GLU A 293 7.66 20.69 -2.39
N PRO A 294 6.82 20.56 -1.34
CA PRO A 294 5.80 19.53 -1.22
C PRO A 294 4.78 19.55 -2.36
N GLY A 295 4.78 18.48 -3.14
CA GLY A 295 3.72 18.12 -4.07
C GLY A 295 2.54 17.48 -3.35
N ILE A 296 1.35 18.05 -3.54
CA ILE A 296 0.10 17.48 -3.05
C ILE A 296 -0.28 16.29 -3.91
N VAL A 297 -0.74 15.21 -3.27
CA VAL A 297 -1.07 13.95 -3.91
C VAL A 297 -2.58 13.72 -3.92
N MET A 298 -3.11 13.50 -5.12
CA MET A 298 -4.46 12.98 -5.35
C MET A 298 -4.34 11.57 -5.92
N VAL A 299 -5.25 10.68 -5.55
CA VAL A 299 -5.27 9.28 -5.99
C VAL A 299 -6.64 8.88 -6.47
N ALA A 300 -6.70 7.95 -7.42
CA ALA A 300 -7.92 7.37 -7.95
C ALA A 300 -7.69 5.90 -8.32
N TYR A 301 -8.77 5.14 -8.45
CA TYR A 301 -8.75 3.77 -8.97
C TYR A 301 -9.77 3.65 -10.10
N ASP A 302 -9.47 2.83 -11.11
CA ASP A 302 -10.23 2.66 -12.34
C ASP A 302 -11.54 1.89 -12.08
N LYS A 303 -12.53 2.59 -11.53
CA LYS A 303 -13.79 1.99 -11.06
C LYS A 303 -14.62 1.43 -12.21
N ASN A 304 -14.60 2.10 -13.36
CA ASN A 304 -15.36 1.72 -14.54
C ASN A 304 -14.58 0.82 -15.52
N LYS A 305 -13.29 0.57 -15.25
CA LYS A 305 -12.40 -0.31 -16.00
C LYS A 305 -12.10 0.20 -17.42
N ASN A 306 -12.04 1.52 -17.61
CA ASN A 306 -11.78 2.15 -18.91
C ASN A 306 -10.28 2.43 -19.16
N GLY A 307 -9.43 2.21 -18.16
CA GLY A 307 -7.99 2.45 -18.20
C GLY A 307 -7.58 3.93 -18.20
N LYS A 308 -8.45 4.82 -17.70
CA LYS A 308 -8.24 6.28 -17.67
C LYS A 308 -8.58 6.86 -16.29
N PRO A 309 -7.87 7.93 -15.87
CA PRO A 309 -8.26 8.68 -14.69
C PRO A 309 -9.49 9.54 -14.99
N ASP A 310 -10.64 9.18 -14.44
CA ASP A 310 -11.87 9.95 -14.59
C ASP A 310 -11.96 11.10 -13.56
N GLU A 311 -12.58 12.22 -13.95
CA GLU A 311 -12.58 13.46 -13.14
C GLU A 311 -13.32 13.33 -11.81
N ASP A 312 -14.28 12.43 -11.70
CA ASP A 312 -15.13 12.23 -10.51
C ASP A 312 -14.58 11.21 -9.50
N GLU A 313 -13.36 10.70 -9.72
CA GLU A 313 -12.76 9.61 -8.95
C GLU A 313 -11.61 10.03 -8.01
N TRP A 314 -11.27 11.32 -7.95
CA TRP A 314 -10.11 11.81 -7.19
C TRP A 314 -10.35 11.93 -5.68
N TYR A 315 -9.48 11.29 -4.91
CA TYR A 315 -9.36 11.41 -3.45
C TYR A 315 -8.03 12.08 -3.10
N GLU A 316 -8.01 12.97 -2.14
CA GLU A 316 -6.77 13.59 -1.69
C GLU A 316 -6.08 12.72 -0.65
N ILE A 317 -4.75 12.61 -0.70
CA ILE A 317 -3.96 12.12 0.43
C ILE A 317 -3.83 13.25 1.46
N LYS A 318 -4.41 13.03 2.65
CA LYS A 318 -4.37 13.98 3.77
C LYS A 318 -2.96 14.08 4.36
N GLY A 319 -2.15 14.99 3.83
CA GLY A 319 -0.85 15.34 4.40
C GLY A 319 -0.96 16.13 5.71
N SER A 320 0.16 16.24 6.42
CA SER A 320 0.21 16.84 7.77
C SER A 320 -0.22 18.31 7.84
N GLY A 321 -0.04 19.07 6.75
CA GLY A 321 -0.39 20.47 6.64
C GLY A 321 -1.67 20.76 5.85
N ASN A 322 -2.47 19.74 5.52
CA ASN A 322 -3.52 19.87 4.51
C ASN A 322 -4.72 20.73 4.95
N PHE A 323 -4.96 20.86 6.26
CA PHE A 323 -6.00 21.71 6.85
C PHE A 323 -5.41 22.91 7.61
N SER A 324 -4.22 22.75 8.20
CA SER A 324 -3.49 23.79 8.92
C SER A 324 -2.05 23.36 9.11
N ALA A 325 -1.12 24.31 9.07
CA ALA A 325 0.28 24.09 9.37
C ALA A 325 0.64 24.29 10.84
N GLU A 326 -0.31 24.61 11.73
CA GLU A 326 -0.03 24.95 13.15
C GLU A 326 0.70 23.86 13.94
N LYS A 327 0.57 22.59 13.51
CA LYS A 327 1.26 21.45 14.11
C LYS A 327 2.63 21.18 13.48
N GLU A 328 2.99 21.88 12.41
CA GLU A 328 4.28 21.72 11.78
C GLU A 328 5.39 22.31 12.67
N PRO A 329 6.52 21.61 12.85
CA PRO A 329 7.58 22.06 13.75
C PRO A 329 8.17 23.44 13.40
N TRP A 330 8.07 23.85 12.14
CA TRP A 330 8.58 25.13 11.63
C TRP A 330 7.55 26.27 11.69
N TYR A 331 6.29 26.00 12.06
CA TYR A 331 5.20 26.97 11.99
C TYR A 331 5.51 28.28 12.73
N ALA A 332 5.94 28.18 13.99
CA ALA A 332 6.26 29.36 14.80
C ALA A 332 7.44 30.17 14.22
N ILE A 333 8.39 29.50 13.56
CA ILE A 333 9.52 30.15 12.87
C ILE A 333 8.99 30.98 11.70
N ALA A 334 8.15 30.38 10.85
CA ALA A 334 7.54 31.05 9.70
C ALA A 334 6.66 32.24 10.13
N VAL A 335 5.87 32.10 11.19
CA VAL A 335 5.10 33.22 11.79
C VAL A 335 6.03 34.35 12.22
N GLY A 336 7.10 34.04 12.94
CA GLY A 336 8.08 35.04 13.39
C GLY A 336 8.83 35.75 12.26
N LYS A 337 8.74 35.22 11.03
CA LYS A 337 9.33 35.77 9.80
C LYS A 337 8.29 36.42 8.89
N ASN A 338 7.06 36.59 9.36
CA ASN A 338 5.93 37.16 8.62
C ASN A 338 5.57 36.40 7.33
N ASN A 339 5.83 35.08 7.30
CA ASN A 339 5.35 34.24 6.21
C ASN A 339 3.83 34.13 6.26
N ASP A 340 3.21 33.96 5.09
CA ASP A 340 1.80 33.57 5.01
C ASP A 340 1.64 32.08 5.29
N VAL A 341 1.31 31.77 6.54
CA VAL A 341 1.17 30.40 7.06
C VAL A 341 -0.27 29.84 6.96
N ARG A 342 -1.16 30.51 6.22
CA ARG A 342 -2.52 30.02 5.99
C ARG A 342 -2.49 28.89 4.95
N THR A 343 -3.33 27.89 5.18
CA THR A 343 -3.62 26.84 4.19
C THR A 343 -5.00 27.10 3.59
N PHE A 344 -5.08 27.18 2.27
CA PHE A 344 -6.32 27.42 1.54
C PHE A 344 -6.74 26.14 0.84
N ARG A 345 -7.86 25.54 1.27
CA ARG A 345 -8.41 24.30 0.69
C ARG A 345 -9.01 24.50 -0.70
N SER A 346 -9.58 25.68 -0.94
CA SER A 346 -10.25 26.07 -2.18
C SER A 346 -9.55 27.29 -2.77
N TYR A 347 -8.37 27.06 -3.35
CA TYR A 347 -7.54 28.11 -3.94
C TYR A 347 -7.58 28.02 -5.47
N GLU A 348 -7.58 29.17 -6.11
CA GLU A 348 -7.47 29.31 -7.56
C GLU A 348 -6.50 30.45 -7.85
N MET A 349 -5.54 30.20 -8.74
CA MET A 349 -4.57 31.21 -9.17
C MET A 349 -4.41 31.19 -10.68
N THR A 350 -4.37 32.39 -11.26
CA THR A 350 -4.19 32.61 -12.69
C THR A 350 -2.86 33.30 -12.93
N TYR A 351 -2.07 32.74 -13.85
CA TYR A 351 -0.82 33.32 -14.34
C TYR A 351 -1.04 33.96 -15.70
N ASP A 352 -0.47 35.15 -15.90
CA ASP A 352 -0.45 35.85 -17.19
C ASP A 352 0.87 35.53 -17.93
N ARG A 353 0.79 35.31 -19.25
CA ARG A 353 1.97 35.22 -20.11
C ARG A 353 2.87 36.46 -19.88
N PRO A 354 4.20 36.30 -19.79
CA PRO A 354 5.09 37.42 -19.52
C PRO A 354 4.96 38.49 -20.61
N ALA A 355 4.84 39.75 -20.19
CA ALA A 355 4.75 40.90 -21.10
C ALA A 355 6.06 41.15 -21.87
N THR A 356 7.20 40.74 -21.28
CA THR A 356 8.53 40.86 -21.87
C THR A 356 9.42 39.72 -21.40
N GLU A 357 10.29 39.25 -22.30
CA GLU A 357 11.39 38.32 -22.00
C GLU A 357 12.72 39.04 -21.75
N SER A 358 12.75 40.36 -21.93
CA SER A 358 13.96 41.18 -21.81
C SER A 358 14.13 41.72 -20.38
N PRO A 359 15.33 41.62 -19.79
CA PRO A 359 15.66 42.24 -18.51
C PRO A 359 15.35 43.74 -18.47
N THR A 360 14.84 44.21 -17.34
CA THR A 360 14.68 45.65 -17.07
C THR A 360 15.89 46.16 -16.28
N GLY A 361 16.85 46.78 -16.97
CA GLY A 361 18.07 47.31 -16.34
C GLY A 361 19.10 46.22 -15.99
N THR A 362 20.10 46.59 -15.19
CA THR A 362 21.16 45.66 -14.75
C THR A 362 20.62 44.72 -13.68
N PRO A 363 20.78 43.39 -13.82
CA PRO A 363 20.36 42.42 -12.81
C PRO A 363 20.93 42.73 -11.42
N GLN A 364 20.11 42.52 -10.38
CA GLN A 364 20.51 42.66 -8.97
C GLN A 364 20.09 41.40 -8.21
N ASN A 365 20.90 40.96 -7.25
CA ASN A 365 20.62 39.78 -6.41
C ASN A 365 20.27 38.51 -7.20
N ASN A 366 20.95 38.32 -8.33
CA ASN A 366 20.71 37.22 -9.27
C ASN A 366 19.31 37.21 -9.93
N ILE A 367 18.59 38.34 -9.91
CA ILE A 367 17.28 38.50 -10.55
C ILE A 367 17.43 39.39 -11.80
N SER A 368 16.97 38.88 -12.95
CA SER A 368 17.01 39.56 -14.25
C SER A 368 15.72 40.32 -14.57
N ILE A 369 14.56 39.78 -14.18
CA ILE A 369 13.24 40.44 -14.31
C ILE A 369 12.48 40.25 -12.99
N ASN A 370 12.32 41.32 -12.21
CA ASN A 370 11.59 41.26 -10.93
C ASN A 370 10.09 40.98 -11.11
N ASN A 371 9.45 41.65 -12.07
CA ASN A 371 8.01 41.54 -12.33
C ASN A 371 7.77 40.75 -13.63
N TYR A 372 8.13 39.46 -13.65
CA TYR A 372 8.18 38.70 -14.89
C TYR A 372 6.82 38.11 -15.30
N ILE A 373 6.25 37.25 -14.46
CA ILE A 373 4.95 36.60 -14.73
C ILE A 373 3.98 37.04 -13.66
N ARG A 374 3.01 37.86 -14.06
CA ARG A 374 1.97 38.33 -13.15
C ARG A 374 1.06 37.16 -12.76
N TRP A 375 0.65 37.12 -11.51
CA TRP A 375 -0.40 36.22 -11.04
C TRP A 375 -1.45 36.95 -10.20
N ALA A 376 -2.66 36.41 -10.16
CA ALA A 376 -3.74 36.84 -9.28
C ALA A 376 -4.53 35.63 -8.78
N ASP A 377 -5.02 35.70 -7.54
CA ASP A 377 -5.72 34.61 -6.89
C ASP A 377 -7.17 34.93 -6.51
N ASN A 378 -7.93 33.90 -6.15
CA ASN A 378 -9.30 34.02 -5.66
C ASN A 378 -9.42 34.51 -4.21
N GLN A 379 -8.31 34.87 -3.55
CA GLN A 379 -8.26 35.52 -2.25
C GLN A 379 -8.10 37.05 -2.37
N GLY A 380 -8.10 37.58 -3.60
CA GLY A 380 -7.93 39.00 -3.89
C GLY A 380 -6.48 39.47 -3.87
N GLN A 381 -5.51 38.55 -3.84
CA GLN A 381 -4.08 38.86 -3.89
C GLN A 381 -3.57 38.80 -5.33
N GLN A 382 -2.48 39.51 -5.58
CA GLN A 382 -1.76 39.49 -6.84
C GLN A 382 -0.26 39.69 -6.58
N GLY A 383 0.55 39.25 -7.52
CA GLY A 383 2.00 39.41 -7.44
C GLY A 383 2.67 39.02 -8.75
N TYR A 384 3.97 38.72 -8.66
CA TYR A 384 4.77 38.29 -9.80
C TYR A 384 5.65 37.10 -9.40
N LYS A 385 5.90 36.20 -10.36
CA LYS A 385 7.08 35.33 -10.36
C LYS A 385 8.28 36.13 -10.85
N VAL A 386 9.47 35.81 -10.36
CA VAL A 386 10.72 36.48 -10.76
C VAL A 386 11.46 35.65 -11.81
N LYS A 387 12.18 36.30 -12.73
CA LYS A 387 13.15 35.62 -13.61
C LYS A 387 14.54 35.78 -13.01
N ASN A 388 15.23 34.67 -12.72
CA ASN A 388 16.59 34.73 -12.21
C ASN A 388 17.60 34.91 -13.35
N THR A 389 18.88 34.97 -13.01
CA THR A 389 20.00 35.13 -13.97
C THR A 389 20.60 33.79 -14.39
N PHE A 390 20.18 32.68 -13.79
CA PHE A 390 20.68 31.33 -14.05
C PHE A 390 19.93 30.65 -15.22
N HIS A 391 18.67 31.03 -15.46
CA HIS A 391 17.81 30.43 -16.48
C HIS A 391 17.33 31.48 -17.50
N ALA A 392 17.63 31.25 -18.78
CA ALA A 392 17.39 32.21 -19.85
C ALA A 392 16.09 31.96 -20.63
N GLN A 393 15.62 30.71 -20.65
CA GLN A 393 14.39 30.31 -21.36
C GLN A 393 13.16 31.00 -20.76
N SER A 394 12.04 30.96 -21.49
CA SER A 394 10.77 31.45 -20.93
C SER A 394 10.34 30.56 -19.78
N TYR A 395 9.83 31.12 -18.67
CA TYR A 395 9.30 30.31 -17.58
C TYR A 395 7.85 29.91 -17.83
N TYR A 396 7.17 30.55 -18.78
CA TYR A 396 5.81 30.20 -19.16
C TYR A 396 5.84 29.00 -20.13
N PRO A 397 4.95 27.99 -20.00
CA PRO A 397 4.93 26.84 -20.89
C PRO A 397 4.80 27.25 -22.37
N ALA A 398 5.82 26.98 -23.17
CA ALA A 398 5.93 27.54 -24.52
C ALA A 398 4.98 26.88 -25.55
N TRP A 399 4.44 25.71 -25.23
CA TRP A 399 3.46 25.00 -26.07
C TRP A 399 2.02 25.51 -25.89
N LEU A 400 1.77 26.39 -24.92
CA LEU A 400 0.44 26.97 -24.71
C LEU A 400 0.24 28.22 -25.57
N LYS A 401 -0.97 28.33 -26.13
CA LYS A 401 -1.40 29.47 -26.96
C LYS A 401 -2.08 30.56 -26.14
N ASP A 402 -2.76 30.19 -25.06
CA ASP A 402 -3.50 31.13 -24.24
C ASP A 402 -2.56 32.05 -23.45
N ASP A 403 -2.97 33.31 -23.29
CA ASP A 403 -2.22 34.31 -22.53
C ASP A 403 -2.42 34.19 -21.01
N LYS A 404 -3.29 33.28 -20.57
CA LYS A 404 -3.58 33.01 -19.17
C LYS A 404 -3.68 31.51 -18.92
N ILE A 405 -3.19 31.07 -17.76
CA ILE A 405 -3.39 29.69 -17.27
C ILE A 405 -3.89 29.76 -15.84
N THR A 406 -4.95 29.01 -15.53
CA THR A 406 -5.57 28.98 -14.21
C THR A 406 -5.49 27.59 -13.61
N TYR A 407 -5.03 27.50 -12.37
CA TYR A 407 -4.98 26.26 -11.59
C TYR A 407 -5.89 26.34 -10.38
N LYS A 408 -6.37 25.17 -9.92
CA LYS A 408 -7.24 25.02 -8.75
C LYS A 408 -6.72 23.91 -7.87
N GLY A 409 -6.80 24.10 -6.56
CA GLY A 409 -6.39 23.09 -5.60
C GLY A 409 -6.18 23.67 -4.22
N ILE A 410 -5.34 22.99 -3.44
CA ILE A 410 -4.92 23.46 -2.12
C ILE A 410 -3.65 24.28 -2.26
N ARG A 411 -3.60 25.43 -1.58
CA ARG A 411 -2.36 26.14 -1.32
C ARG A 411 -1.95 25.88 0.13
N LEU A 412 -0.81 25.22 0.31
CA LEU A 412 -0.21 25.00 1.61
C LEU A 412 0.41 26.31 2.15
N ALA A 413 0.59 26.34 3.46
CA ALA A 413 1.34 27.39 4.14
C ALA A 413 2.75 27.58 3.55
N ARG A 414 3.31 28.79 3.62
CA ARG A 414 4.67 29.05 3.13
C ARG A 414 5.73 28.48 4.07
N ASN A 415 6.45 27.45 3.60
CA ASN A 415 7.46 26.71 4.38
C ASN A 415 8.91 27.19 4.14
N GLY A 416 9.15 28.07 3.16
CA GLY A 416 10.44 28.70 2.92
C GLY A 416 10.73 29.83 3.90
N VAL A 417 11.81 29.73 4.67
CA VAL A 417 12.23 30.77 5.63
C VAL A 417 13.58 31.32 5.23
N GLU A 418 13.68 32.64 5.18
CA GLU A 418 14.96 33.34 5.07
C GLU A 418 15.64 33.38 6.45
N GLU A 419 16.72 32.61 6.59
CA GLU A 419 17.40 32.36 7.87
C GLU A 419 18.63 33.26 8.09
N SER A 420 19.15 33.93 7.06
CA SER A 420 20.36 34.78 7.24
C SER A 420 20.05 36.20 7.75
N GLY A 421 18.81 36.66 7.61
CA GLY A 421 18.40 38.04 7.84
C GLY A 421 18.82 39.02 6.73
N GLN A 422 19.45 38.54 5.67
CA GLN A 422 20.00 39.35 4.57
C GLN A 422 19.48 38.92 3.19
N GLY A 423 18.60 37.93 3.11
CA GLY A 423 18.09 37.41 1.83
C GLY A 423 19.06 36.46 1.12
N SER A 424 20.03 35.90 1.86
CA SER A 424 21.11 35.09 1.30
C SER A 424 21.00 33.60 1.60
N TYR A 425 20.15 33.21 2.56
CA TYR A 425 20.00 31.80 2.92
C TYR A 425 18.54 31.46 3.20
N TYR A 426 17.93 30.69 2.29
CA TYR A 426 16.57 30.20 2.43
C TYR A 426 16.58 28.73 2.79
N VAL A 427 15.71 28.35 3.72
CA VAL A 427 15.46 26.96 4.11
C VAL A 427 13.99 26.67 3.89
N GLN A 428 13.70 25.74 2.99
CA GLN A 428 12.35 25.21 2.79
C GLN A 428 12.17 24.04 3.76
N TYR A 429 11.35 24.24 4.80
CA TYR A 429 11.17 23.23 5.85
C TYR A 429 10.19 22.14 5.42
N ALA A 430 10.46 20.89 5.80
CA ALA A 430 9.58 19.79 5.43
C ALA A 430 8.29 19.81 6.24
N TYR A 431 7.19 19.47 5.57
CA TYR A 431 5.96 19.03 6.23
C TYR A 431 6.17 17.65 6.86
N GLY A 432 5.37 17.27 7.86
CA GLY A 432 5.45 15.96 8.51
C GLY A 432 5.35 14.74 7.58
N TYR A 433 4.33 14.65 6.71
CA TYR A 433 4.09 13.49 5.83
C TYR A 433 3.03 13.78 4.74
N GLY A 434 2.90 12.88 3.76
CA GLY A 434 1.80 12.88 2.78
C GLY A 434 2.04 13.72 1.52
N TYR A 435 3.29 14.11 1.27
CA TYR A 435 3.69 14.97 0.16
C TYR A 435 4.86 14.38 -0.61
N VAL A 436 4.87 14.57 -1.92
CA VAL A 436 6.00 14.28 -2.81
C VAL A 436 7.01 15.42 -2.71
N ASP A 437 8.29 15.13 -2.95
CA ASP A 437 9.37 16.14 -2.94
C ASP A 437 9.48 16.94 -1.64
N ASN A 438 9.16 16.29 -0.52
CA ASN A 438 9.13 16.90 0.80
C ASN A 438 10.27 16.41 1.70
N TYR A 439 10.63 15.12 1.57
CA TYR A 439 11.78 14.50 2.21
C TYR A 439 12.64 13.79 1.16
N PRO A 440 13.95 13.56 1.44
CA PRO A 440 14.79 12.72 0.60
C PRO A 440 14.14 11.37 0.30
N ASN A 441 14.31 10.88 -0.92
CA ASN A 441 13.61 9.69 -1.41
C ASN A 441 13.88 8.42 -0.60
N THR A 442 14.98 8.34 0.15
CA THR A 442 15.31 7.20 1.02
C THR A 442 14.66 7.29 2.40
N HIS A 443 14.11 8.44 2.77
CA HIS A 443 13.49 8.67 4.07
C HIS A 443 12.06 8.13 4.11
N ASP A 444 11.63 7.55 5.24
CA ASP A 444 10.29 6.94 5.38
C ASP A 444 9.14 7.91 5.12
N ASN A 445 9.30 9.20 5.49
CA ASN A 445 8.28 10.24 5.26
C ASN A 445 8.12 10.67 3.78
N SER A 446 8.93 10.14 2.85
CA SER A 446 8.66 10.26 1.41
C SER A 446 7.66 9.21 0.91
N GLY A 447 7.38 8.16 1.71
CA GLY A 447 6.36 7.17 1.40
C GLY A 447 4.95 7.71 1.65
N ILE A 448 4.01 7.30 0.80
CA ILE A 448 2.60 7.68 0.83
C ILE A 448 1.76 6.46 1.22
N ASP A 449 0.87 6.64 2.19
CA ASP A 449 -0.10 5.65 2.63
C ASP A 449 -1.49 6.03 2.08
N ILE A 450 -2.10 5.12 1.33
CA ILE A 450 -3.41 5.31 0.69
C ILE A 450 -4.52 5.41 1.76
N GLU A 451 -4.30 4.89 2.96
CA GLU A 451 -5.20 5.02 4.11
C GLU A 451 -5.37 6.48 4.57
N TRP A 452 -4.51 7.40 4.11
CA TRP A 452 -4.67 8.84 4.33
C TRP A 452 -5.68 9.49 3.36
N ALA A 453 -6.31 8.73 2.47
CA ALA A 453 -7.28 9.25 1.51
C ALA A 453 -8.48 9.93 2.18
N ILE A 454 -8.87 11.09 1.66
CA ILE A 454 -10.08 11.84 2.03
C ILE A 454 -10.91 12.20 0.79
N ASP A 455 -12.21 12.27 0.95
CA ASP A 455 -13.12 12.80 -0.06
C ASP A 455 -13.03 14.33 -0.18
N LYS A 456 -13.72 14.90 -1.17
CA LYS A 456 -13.81 16.36 -1.39
C LYS A 456 -14.34 17.16 -0.19
N ASN A 457 -15.04 16.51 0.74
CA ASN A 457 -15.57 17.13 1.95
C ASN A 457 -14.61 16.99 3.15
N GLY A 458 -13.48 16.31 2.98
CA GLY A 458 -12.50 16.05 4.03
C GLY A 458 -12.79 14.80 4.88
N ASN A 459 -13.75 13.97 4.50
CA ASN A 459 -14.05 12.73 5.22
C ASN A 459 -13.03 11.65 4.82
N LYS A 460 -12.54 10.88 5.80
CA LYS A 460 -11.69 9.71 5.54
C LYS A 460 -12.41 8.70 4.64
N VAL A 461 -11.71 8.21 3.62
CA VAL A 461 -12.18 7.14 2.75
C VAL A 461 -11.17 6.00 2.79
N ILE A 462 -11.66 4.77 2.93
CA ILE A 462 -10.83 3.57 2.82
C ILE A 462 -10.95 3.09 1.39
N LEU A 463 -9.88 3.20 0.61
CA LEU A 463 -9.84 2.70 -0.77
C LEU A 463 -9.33 1.25 -0.79
N PRO A 464 -9.77 0.40 -1.74
CA PRO A 464 -9.19 -0.94 -1.91
C PRO A 464 -7.74 -0.89 -2.43
N GLY A 465 -7.40 0.18 -3.12
CA GLY A 465 -6.13 0.44 -3.79
C GLY A 465 -6.28 1.61 -4.76
N ILE A 466 -5.24 1.88 -5.56
CA ILE A 466 -5.21 2.98 -6.54
C ILE A 466 -4.58 2.51 -7.86
N ASP A 467 -4.98 3.12 -8.96
CA ASP A 467 -4.41 2.90 -10.29
C ASP A 467 -3.77 4.19 -10.84
N PHE A 468 -4.24 5.35 -10.38
CA PHE A 468 -3.81 6.67 -10.83
C PHE A 468 -3.38 7.58 -9.70
N VAL A 469 -2.40 8.43 -9.98
CA VAL A 469 -1.88 9.45 -9.06
C VAL A 469 -1.77 10.77 -9.80
N LYS A 470 -2.35 11.85 -9.25
CA LYS A 470 -2.10 13.22 -9.70
C LYS A 470 -1.28 13.94 -8.63
N ILE A 471 -0.22 14.60 -9.05
CA ILE A 471 0.66 15.37 -8.18
C ILE A 471 0.65 16.81 -8.67
N TYR A 472 0.51 17.77 -7.77
CA TYR A 472 0.64 19.17 -8.10
C TYR A 472 1.40 19.95 -7.02
N ASN A 473 2.16 20.97 -7.42
CA ASN A 473 2.91 21.80 -6.48
C ASN A 473 1.94 22.53 -5.53
N GLY A 474 2.13 22.31 -4.22
CA GLY A 474 1.28 22.86 -3.17
C GLY A 474 1.72 24.21 -2.61
N ILE A 475 2.89 24.72 -2.97
CA ILE A 475 3.47 25.94 -2.41
C ILE A 475 3.47 27.07 -3.43
N ASP A 476 2.83 28.18 -3.08
CA ASP A 476 3.05 29.46 -3.75
C ASP A 476 4.02 30.31 -2.91
N GLN A 477 5.31 30.31 -3.27
CA GLN A 477 6.33 31.11 -2.61
C GLN A 477 7.50 31.43 -3.54
N GLU A 478 8.03 32.66 -3.43
CA GLU A 478 9.34 33.06 -3.97
C GLU A 478 10.38 33.02 -2.85
N ASN A 479 11.49 32.32 -3.08
CA ASN A 479 12.59 32.13 -2.13
C ASN A 479 13.82 32.96 -2.54
N GLY A 480 13.60 34.22 -2.91
CA GLY A 480 14.65 35.16 -3.29
C GLY A 480 15.39 34.72 -4.55
N TRP A 481 16.72 34.61 -4.47
CA TRP A 481 17.56 34.23 -5.61
C TRP A 481 17.38 32.78 -6.05
N LEU A 482 16.81 31.91 -5.20
CA LEU A 482 16.44 30.54 -5.58
C LEU A 482 15.27 30.50 -6.57
N GLY A 483 14.45 31.56 -6.62
CA GLY A 483 13.22 31.60 -7.42
C GLY A 483 12.04 30.97 -6.69
N GLU A 484 11.10 30.46 -7.46
CA GLU A 484 9.87 29.85 -6.95
C GLU A 484 10.16 28.53 -6.24
N ALA A 485 9.37 28.21 -5.21
CA ALA A 485 9.25 26.83 -4.73
C ALA A 485 8.68 25.97 -5.85
N SER A 486 9.41 24.95 -6.29
CA SER A 486 9.03 24.10 -7.41
C SER A 486 9.09 22.64 -7.02
N THR A 487 7.98 21.91 -7.17
CA THR A 487 8.01 20.46 -6.99
C THR A 487 8.67 19.83 -8.21
N GLU A 488 9.75 19.10 -7.99
CA GLU A 488 10.33 18.20 -8.98
C GLU A 488 9.89 16.76 -8.71
N ILE A 489 9.69 16.01 -9.79
CA ILE A 489 9.24 14.62 -9.70
C ILE A 489 10.06 13.74 -10.62
N SER A 490 10.31 12.51 -10.20
CA SER A 490 10.96 11.48 -10.99
C SER A 490 10.27 10.12 -10.78
N ARG A 491 11.03 9.07 -10.47
CA ARG A 491 10.55 7.68 -10.38
C ARG A 491 9.39 7.52 -9.41
N GLY A 492 8.38 6.76 -9.80
CA GLY A 492 7.32 6.29 -8.89
C GLY A 492 7.41 4.78 -8.66
N GLU A 493 7.06 4.34 -7.46
CA GLU A 493 7.31 2.98 -6.94
C GLU A 493 6.08 2.45 -6.18
N ASP A 494 5.60 1.25 -6.52
CA ASP A 494 4.82 0.38 -5.64
C ASP A 494 5.79 -0.25 -4.62
N LEU A 495 5.66 0.11 -3.35
CA LEU A 495 6.57 -0.33 -2.30
C LEU A 495 6.39 -1.83 -1.97
N HIS A 496 5.19 -2.37 -2.16
CA HIS A 496 4.88 -3.77 -1.87
C HIS A 496 5.53 -4.71 -2.88
N LEU A 497 5.51 -4.36 -4.16
CA LEU A 497 6.19 -5.14 -5.21
C LEU A 497 7.71 -5.10 -5.07
N LEU A 498 8.26 -4.02 -4.51
CA LEU A 498 9.69 -3.92 -4.16
C LEU A 498 10.05 -4.59 -2.82
N GLY A 499 9.05 -5.11 -2.08
CA GLY A 499 9.26 -5.69 -0.75
C GLY A 499 9.68 -4.68 0.33
N THR A 500 9.52 -3.38 0.05
CA THR A 500 9.83 -2.30 0.98
C THR A 500 8.75 -2.21 2.05
N LYS A 501 9.17 -2.14 3.32
CA LYS A 501 8.26 -2.07 4.46
C LYS A 501 8.52 -0.80 5.23
N ILE A 502 7.57 0.10 5.19
CA ILE A 502 7.54 1.30 6.03
C ILE A 502 6.12 1.39 6.57
N GLU A 503 6.01 1.53 7.91
CA GLU A 503 4.76 1.41 8.71
C GLU A 503 3.75 2.51 8.34
N THR A 504 2.75 2.91 9.11
CA THR A 504 2.06 4.21 8.88
C THR A 504 2.56 5.25 9.89
N VAL A 505 2.25 6.52 9.67
CA VAL A 505 2.46 7.55 10.70
C VAL A 505 1.40 7.36 11.78
N LYS A 506 1.80 7.36 13.05
CA LYS A 506 0.86 7.42 14.17
C LYS A 506 0.28 8.84 14.24
N GLN A 507 -0.99 8.99 13.83
CA GLN A 507 -1.72 10.26 13.81
C GLN A 507 -2.36 10.59 15.16
#